data_AF-A0A2V2SAF1-F1
#
_entry.id   AF-A0A2V2SAF1-F1
#
_cell.length_a   1.000
_cell.length_b   1.000
_cell.length_c   1.000
_cell.angle_alpha   90.00
_cell.angle_beta   90.00
_cell.angle_gamma   90.00
#
_symmetry.space_group_name_H-M   'P 1'
#
loop_
_entity.id
_entity.type
_entity.pdbx_description
1 polymer ?
#
loop_
_entity_poly.entity_id
_entity_poly.type
_entity_poly.pdbx_seq_one_letter_code
_entity_poly.pdbx_strand_id
1 'polypeptide(L)'
;MKNGLRPNTLKQTSKPGSDTAKVLEGLKPEEALTVLRQLLDEHPELRPEAERFAVEELCSSCIEDIAEDVCHRVTRIDLDNLNQRAGAHSWGYVEPSEAAIELLEECLEDLTEDMKRKVEVGCLAAGETICAGIVAGLYQCREKRSDGALGWAPDFPAEHAFFAVEEFLGSVPKAERKAAEESLMEVVRELAPEWDEDLKRALKSAI
;
A
#
# COMPACT_ATOMS: atom_id res chain seq x y z
N MET A 1 25.32 -70.85 43.01
CA MET A 1 25.01 -69.55 43.67
C MET A 1 24.86 -68.52 42.56
N LYS A 2 23.61 -68.22 42.17
CA LYS A 2 22.89 -66.94 42.35
C LYS A 2 23.48 -65.75 41.58
N ASN A 3 22.66 -65.29 40.63
CA ASN A 3 22.40 -63.90 40.19
C ASN A 3 23.57 -63.14 39.53
N GLY A 4 23.45 -62.49 38.37
CA GLY A 4 22.28 -61.98 37.66
C GLY A 4 22.54 -60.49 37.37
N LEU A 5 22.63 -60.11 36.09
CA LEU A 5 22.23 -58.80 35.55
C LEU A 5 22.45 -58.77 34.02
N ARG A 6 21.38 -58.59 33.26
CA ARG A 6 21.36 -57.89 31.96
C ARG A 6 20.58 -56.57 32.19
N PRO A 7 20.46 -55.62 31.25
CA PRO A 7 21.12 -55.39 29.95
C PRO A 7 21.55 -53.90 29.77
N ASN A 8 22.00 -53.51 28.58
CA ASN A 8 21.42 -52.42 27.76
C ASN A 8 22.48 -51.61 26.99
N THR A 9 22.39 -51.59 25.66
CA THR A 9 23.01 -50.53 24.84
C THR A 9 22.07 -50.21 23.67
N LEU A 10 21.18 -49.26 23.98
CA LEU A 10 20.66 -48.17 23.15
C LEU A 10 20.45 -48.48 21.65
N LYS A 11 19.20 -48.81 21.31
CA LYS A 11 18.60 -48.42 20.04
C LYS A 11 18.54 -46.89 20.00
N GLN A 12 19.23 -46.29 19.03
CA GLN A 12 18.97 -44.92 18.62
C GLN A 12 17.56 -44.87 18.01
N THR A 13 16.64 -44.21 18.69
CA THR A 13 15.38 -43.75 18.11
C THR A 13 15.63 -42.34 17.59
N SER A 14 15.84 -42.19 16.29
CA SER A 14 15.75 -40.89 15.62
C SER A 14 14.30 -40.43 15.63
N LYS A 15 14.08 -39.24 16.21
CA LYS A 15 12.79 -38.55 16.34
C LYS A 15 12.37 -38.00 14.97
N PRO A 16 11.19 -38.32 14.41
CA PRO A 16 10.69 -37.69 13.20
C PRO A 16 9.97 -36.40 13.60
N GLY A 17 10.62 -35.24 13.43
CA GLY A 17 9.98 -33.97 13.77
C GLY A 17 10.77 -32.72 13.45
N SER A 18 11.81 -32.78 12.61
CA SER A 18 12.70 -31.64 12.37
C SER A 18 12.89 -31.25 10.90
N ASP A 19 12.42 -32.06 9.94
CA ASP A 19 12.66 -31.78 8.51
C ASP A 19 11.49 -31.10 7.80
N THR A 20 10.23 -31.33 8.22
CA THR A 20 9.06 -30.74 7.55
C THR A 20 8.92 -29.24 7.80
N ALA A 21 9.27 -28.75 8.99
CA ALA A 21 9.25 -27.31 9.30
C ALA A 21 10.21 -26.51 8.41
N LYS A 22 11.38 -27.09 8.07
CA LYS A 22 12.38 -26.45 7.21
C LYS A 22 11.96 -26.38 5.75
N VAL A 23 11.12 -27.31 5.28
CA VAL A 23 10.65 -27.31 3.88
C VAL A 23 9.72 -26.12 3.65
N LEU A 24 8.83 -25.81 4.59
CA LEU A 24 7.95 -24.65 4.50
C LEU A 24 8.73 -23.32 4.52
N GLU A 25 9.77 -23.21 5.34
CA GLU A 25 10.65 -22.04 5.43
C GLU A 25 11.47 -21.78 4.15
N GLY A 26 11.64 -22.80 3.28
CA GLY A 26 12.40 -22.71 2.04
C GLY A 26 11.58 -22.39 0.80
N LEU A 27 10.26 -22.21 0.92
CA LEU A 27 9.38 -21.95 -0.21
C LEU A 27 9.55 -20.53 -0.75
N LYS A 28 9.47 -20.39 -2.08
CA LYS A 28 9.30 -19.09 -2.73
C LYS A 28 7.87 -18.57 -2.54
N PRO A 29 7.61 -17.26 -2.71
CA PRO A 29 6.27 -16.68 -2.54
C PRO A 29 5.17 -17.39 -3.35
N GLU A 30 5.45 -17.72 -4.61
CA GLU A 30 4.51 -18.42 -5.50
C GLU A 30 4.24 -19.88 -5.07
N GLU A 31 5.26 -20.54 -4.52
CA GLU A 31 5.14 -21.90 -4.00
C GLU A 31 4.37 -21.90 -2.68
N ALA A 32 4.63 -20.94 -1.80
CA ALA A 32 3.91 -20.74 -0.55
C ALA A 32 2.42 -20.45 -0.79
N LEU A 33 2.09 -19.60 -1.77
CA LEU A 33 0.70 -19.33 -2.17
C LEU A 33 0.00 -20.59 -2.69
N THR A 34 0.71 -21.42 -3.45
CA THR A 34 0.17 -22.70 -3.95
C THR A 34 -0.14 -23.65 -2.80
N VAL A 35 0.77 -23.79 -1.84
CA VAL A 35 0.58 -24.62 -0.65
C VAL A 35 -0.57 -24.10 0.21
N LEU A 36 -0.67 -22.78 0.42
CA LEU A 36 -1.79 -22.17 1.15
C LEU A 36 -3.14 -22.49 0.51
N ARG A 37 -3.24 -22.37 -0.82
CA ARG A 37 -4.49 -22.71 -1.56
C ARG A 37 -4.87 -24.17 -1.36
N GLN A 38 -3.91 -25.09 -1.51
CA GLN A 38 -4.16 -26.51 -1.28
C GLN A 38 -4.61 -26.79 0.16
N LEU A 39 -3.98 -26.13 1.14
CA LEU A 39 -4.34 -26.28 2.54
C LEU A 39 -5.77 -25.80 2.84
N LEU A 40 -6.20 -24.68 2.24
CA LEU A 40 -7.57 -24.15 2.39
C LEU A 40 -8.63 -24.96 1.64
N ASP A 41 -8.24 -25.68 0.59
CA ASP A 41 -9.12 -26.60 -0.14
C ASP A 41 -9.33 -27.89 0.65
N GLU A 42 -8.27 -28.45 1.25
CA GLU A 42 -8.34 -29.65 2.10
C GLU A 42 -8.93 -29.36 3.49
N HIS A 43 -8.73 -28.14 4.02
CA HIS A 43 -9.18 -27.70 5.33
C HIS A 43 -10.00 -26.39 5.25
N PRO A 44 -11.26 -26.43 4.77
CA PRO A 44 -12.09 -25.24 4.60
C PRO A 44 -12.35 -24.48 5.90
N GLU A 45 -12.28 -25.14 7.07
CA GLU A 45 -12.42 -24.55 8.39
C GLU A 45 -11.35 -23.49 8.70
N LEU A 46 -10.20 -23.53 8.01
CA LEU A 46 -9.11 -22.57 8.19
C LEU A 46 -9.30 -21.27 7.40
N ARG A 47 -10.28 -21.20 6.48
CA ARG A 47 -10.49 -20.01 5.64
C ARG A 47 -10.73 -18.74 6.45
N PRO A 48 -11.63 -18.71 7.46
CA PRO A 48 -11.84 -17.49 8.24
C PRO A 48 -10.59 -17.02 8.99
N GLU A 49 -9.75 -17.96 9.45
CA GLU A 49 -8.51 -17.63 10.13
C GLU A 49 -7.43 -17.12 9.17
N ALA A 50 -7.28 -17.75 8.00
CA ALA A 50 -6.38 -17.29 6.96
C ALA A 50 -6.79 -15.91 6.41
N GLU A 51 -8.09 -15.66 6.25
CA GLU A 51 -8.62 -14.35 5.89
C GLU A 51 -8.30 -13.31 6.97
N ARG A 52 -8.47 -13.62 8.26
CA ARG A 52 -8.07 -12.73 9.36
C ARG A 52 -6.59 -12.38 9.30
N PHE A 53 -5.70 -13.36 9.10
CA PHE A 53 -4.26 -13.09 8.97
C PHE A 53 -3.93 -12.27 7.73
N ALA A 54 -4.59 -12.53 6.60
CA ALA A 54 -4.43 -11.72 5.40
C ALA A 54 -4.85 -10.26 5.64
N VAL A 55 -5.95 -10.03 6.35
CA VAL A 55 -6.39 -8.69 6.76
C VAL A 55 -5.36 -8.03 7.67
N GLU A 56 -4.85 -8.73 8.68
CA GLU A 56 -3.83 -8.19 9.59
C GLU A 56 -2.54 -7.76 8.84
N GLU A 57 -2.06 -8.60 7.92
CA GLU A 57 -0.88 -8.29 7.11
C GLU A 57 -1.15 -7.13 6.14
N LEU A 58 -2.30 -7.13 5.46
CA LEU A 58 -2.71 -6.05 4.55
C LEU A 58 -2.88 -4.70 5.26
N CYS A 59 -3.23 -4.72 6.55
CA CYS A 59 -3.42 -3.54 7.40
C CYS A 59 -2.14 -3.11 8.14
N SER A 60 -1.00 -3.76 7.94
CA SER A 60 0.24 -3.50 8.70
C SER A 60 1.05 -2.28 8.23
N SER A 61 0.74 -1.71 7.06
CA SER A 61 1.42 -0.51 6.55
C SER A 61 1.18 0.68 7.47
N CYS A 62 2.22 1.45 7.80
CA CYS A 62 2.06 2.72 8.52
C CYS A 62 2.01 3.90 7.54
N ILE A 63 1.48 5.02 8.00
CA ILE A 63 1.31 6.25 7.22
C ILE A 63 2.68 6.82 6.82
N GLU A 64 3.66 6.75 7.72
CA GLU A 64 4.98 7.34 7.55
C GLU A 64 5.77 6.67 6.42
N ASP A 65 5.75 5.34 6.33
CA ASP A 65 6.45 4.58 5.29
C ASP A 65 5.87 4.91 3.90
N ILE A 66 4.54 5.01 3.80
CA ILE A 66 3.85 5.38 2.56
C ILE A 66 4.16 6.83 2.19
N ALA A 67 4.14 7.74 3.16
CA ALA A 67 4.45 9.14 2.93
C ALA A 67 5.91 9.33 2.44
N GLU A 68 6.86 8.60 3.00
CA GLU A 68 8.25 8.61 2.55
C GLU A 68 8.37 8.09 1.10
N ASP A 69 7.72 6.97 0.78
CA ASP A 69 7.71 6.41 -0.57
C ASP A 69 7.10 7.38 -1.59
N VAL A 70 5.91 7.93 -1.29
CA VAL A 70 5.23 8.94 -2.14
C VAL A 70 6.15 10.12 -2.39
N CYS A 71 6.73 10.69 -1.33
CA CYS A 71 7.65 11.82 -1.41
C CYS A 71 8.87 11.49 -2.28
N HIS A 72 9.42 10.29 -2.14
CA HIS A 72 10.56 9.81 -2.92
C HIS A 72 10.20 9.61 -4.40
N ARG A 73 9.05 8.99 -4.71
CA ARG A 73 8.57 8.77 -6.09
C ARG A 73 8.42 10.07 -6.86
N VAL A 74 7.66 11.03 -6.32
CA VAL A 74 7.35 12.29 -7.00
C VAL A 74 8.56 13.22 -7.14
N THR A 75 9.52 13.16 -6.21
CA THR A 75 10.74 13.99 -6.27
C THR A 75 11.84 13.40 -7.15
N ARG A 76 11.74 12.12 -7.53
CA ARG A 76 12.75 11.43 -8.34
C ARG A 76 12.52 11.49 -9.84
N ILE A 77 11.34 11.94 -10.27
CA ILE A 77 11.07 12.12 -11.69
C ILE A 77 11.87 13.35 -12.16
N ASP A 78 13.09 13.08 -12.62
CA ASP A 78 14.02 14.10 -13.08
C ASP A 78 13.64 14.69 -14.45
N LEU A 79 14.42 15.69 -14.86
CA LEU A 79 14.24 16.38 -16.13
C LEU A 79 14.45 15.47 -17.35
N ASP A 80 15.25 14.41 -17.24
CA ASP A 80 15.50 13.48 -18.34
C ASP A 80 14.27 12.59 -18.59
N ASN A 81 13.63 12.10 -17.53
CA ASN A 81 12.34 11.39 -17.63
C ASN A 81 11.27 12.30 -18.25
N LEU A 82 11.20 13.56 -17.82
CA LEU A 82 10.26 14.52 -18.38
C LEU A 82 10.51 14.79 -19.86
N ASN A 83 11.76 15.02 -20.27
CA ASN A 83 12.13 15.30 -21.65
C ASN A 83 11.90 14.13 -22.60
N GLN A 84 11.86 12.89 -22.10
CA GLN A 84 11.48 11.73 -22.92
C GLN A 84 10.00 11.73 -23.28
N ARG A 85 9.16 12.33 -22.43
CA ARG A 85 7.70 12.36 -22.58
C ARG A 85 7.21 13.65 -23.25
N ALA A 86 7.77 14.78 -22.86
CA ALA A 86 7.42 16.10 -23.36
C ALA A 86 8.00 16.38 -24.75
N GLY A 87 7.40 17.34 -25.46
CA GLY A 87 7.93 17.85 -26.72
C GLY A 87 7.37 17.18 -27.97
N ALA A 88 8.14 17.25 -29.05
CA ALA A 88 7.68 16.85 -30.38
C ALA A 88 7.79 15.33 -30.60
N HIS A 89 6.65 14.73 -30.93
CA HIS A 89 6.52 13.32 -31.32
C HIS A 89 5.96 13.19 -32.73
N SER A 90 6.04 11.98 -33.29
CA SER A 90 5.50 11.71 -34.63
C SER A 90 3.98 11.88 -34.75
N TRP A 91 3.26 11.90 -33.62
CA TRP A 91 1.80 12.07 -33.54
C TRP A 91 1.35 13.44 -32.99
N GLY A 92 2.27 14.34 -32.64
CA GLY A 92 1.91 15.65 -32.09
C GLY A 92 2.95 16.22 -31.14
N TYR A 93 2.58 17.31 -30.47
CA TYR A 93 3.39 17.93 -29.42
C TYR A 93 2.74 17.65 -28.07
N VAL A 94 3.54 17.22 -27.09
CA VAL A 94 3.13 17.04 -25.70
C VAL A 94 3.66 18.21 -24.88
N GLU A 95 2.77 18.88 -24.16
CA GLU A 95 3.14 20.04 -23.34
C GLU A 95 3.91 19.58 -22.09
N PRO A 96 5.02 20.25 -21.68
CA PRO A 96 5.82 19.81 -20.55
C PRO A 96 5.10 19.70 -19.21
N SER A 97 4.18 20.62 -18.87
CA SER A 97 3.38 20.50 -17.65
C SER A 97 2.38 19.35 -17.74
N GLU A 98 1.76 19.10 -18.91
CA GLU A 98 0.93 17.92 -19.15
C GLU A 98 1.72 16.61 -18.95
N ALA A 99 2.89 16.49 -19.57
CA ALA A 99 3.77 15.34 -19.41
C ALA A 99 4.23 15.15 -17.95
N ALA A 100 4.47 16.25 -17.23
CA ALA A 100 4.85 16.20 -15.82
C ALA A 100 3.71 15.65 -14.95
N ILE A 101 2.47 16.10 -15.18
CA ILE A 101 1.29 15.60 -14.48
C ILE A 101 1.13 14.09 -14.75
N GLU A 102 1.15 13.66 -16.01
CA GLU A 102 1.00 12.23 -16.35
C GLU A 102 2.07 11.36 -15.67
N LEU A 103 3.33 11.78 -15.69
CA LEU A 103 4.42 11.04 -15.02
C LEU A 103 4.21 10.95 -13.50
N LEU A 104 3.71 12.03 -12.89
CA LEU A 104 3.43 12.06 -11.46
C LEU A 104 2.21 11.21 -11.09
N GLU A 105 1.17 11.20 -11.92
CA GLU A 105 0.00 10.32 -11.75
C GLU A 105 0.40 8.85 -11.89
N GLU A 106 1.13 8.50 -12.95
CA GLU A 106 1.63 7.14 -13.19
C GLU A 106 2.45 6.61 -12.01
N CYS A 107 3.24 7.45 -11.34
CA CYS A 107 4.09 7.00 -10.24
C CYS A 107 3.33 6.72 -8.94
N LEU A 108 2.09 7.20 -8.80
CA LEU A 108 1.21 7.02 -7.64
C LEU A 108 -0.02 6.14 -7.94
N GLU A 109 -0.21 5.73 -9.20
CA GLU A 109 -1.35 4.94 -9.64
C GLU A 109 -1.45 3.62 -8.88
N ASP A 110 -0.34 2.91 -8.68
CA ASP A 110 -0.29 1.63 -7.94
C ASP A 110 -0.77 1.77 -6.48
N LEU A 111 -0.41 2.87 -5.81
CA LEU A 111 -0.87 3.16 -4.46
C LEU A 111 -2.36 3.48 -4.42
N THR A 112 -2.86 4.24 -5.39
CA THR A 112 -4.28 4.58 -5.51
C THR A 112 -5.11 3.32 -5.80
N GLU A 113 -4.65 2.46 -6.72
CA GLU A 113 -5.28 1.17 -6.99
C GLU A 113 -5.27 0.24 -5.77
N ASP A 114 -4.15 0.18 -5.04
CA ASP A 114 -4.03 -0.64 -3.83
C ASP A 114 -4.98 -0.18 -2.72
N MET A 115 -5.10 1.14 -2.53
CA MET A 115 -6.07 1.77 -1.62
C MET A 115 -7.50 1.31 -1.94
N LYS A 116 -7.93 1.46 -3.20
CA LYS A 116 -9.29 1.09 -3.63
C LYS A 116 -9.53 -0.41 -3.45
N ARG A 117 -8.59 -1.23 -3.90
CA ARG A 117 -8.61 -2.69 -3.76
C ARG A 117 -8.74 -3.12 -2.29
N LYS A 118 -8.02 -2.49 -1.37
CA LYS A 118 -8.11 -2.79 0.08
C LYS A 118 -9.48 -2.44 0.66
N VAL A 119 -10.05 -1.30 0.27
CA VAL A 119 -11.41 -0.93 0.68
C VAL A 119 -12.44 -1.92 0.13
N GLU A 120 -12.32 -2.33 -1.13
CA GLU A 120 -13.23 -3.30 -1.77
C GLU A 120 -13.26 -4.67 -1.07
N VAL A 121 -12.14 -5.11 -0.50
CA VAL A 121 -12.06 -6.36 0.28
C VAL A 121 -12.37 -6.18 1.77
N GLY A 122 -12.85 -5.00 2.18
CA GLY A 122 -13.29 -4.71 3.56
C GLY A 122 -12.19 -4.22 4.50
N CYS A 123 -10.99 -3.91 4.00
CA CYS A 123 -9.87 -3.39 4.79
C CYS A 123 -9.88 -1.86 4.83
N LEU A 124 -10.94 -1.26 5.37
CA LEU A 124 -11.14 0.20 5.36
C LEU A 124 -9.99 0.97 5.99
N ALA A 125 -9.52 0.54 7.18
CA ALA A 125 -8.42 1.20 7.88
C ALA A 125 -7.10 1.18 7.09
N ALA A 126 -6.86 0.12 6.33
CA ALA A 126 -5.68 0.05 5.47
C ALA A 126 -5.79 0.99 4.26
N GLY A 127 -6.98 1.08 3.65
CA GLY A 127 -7.25 2.08 2.62
C GLY A 127 -7.07 3.51 3.13
N GLU A 128 -7.58 3.80 4.33
CA GLU A 128 -7.41 5.10 4.99
C GLU A 128 -5.93 5.41 5.25
N THR A 129 -5.17 4.42 5.70
CA THR A 129 -3.72 4.54 5.93
C THR A 129 -2.97 4.89 4.64
N ILE A 130 -3.32 4.23 3.53
CA ILE A 130 -2.72 4.56 2.22
C ILE A 130 -3.12 5.98 1.79
N CYS A 131 -4.40 6.34 1.87
CA CYS A 131 -4.86 7.68 1.53
C CYS A 131 -4.15 8.76 2.35
N ALA A 132 -4.06 8.56 3.68
CA ALA A 132 -3.36 9.47 4.58
C ALA A 132 -1.86 9.55 4.25
N GLY A 133 -1.23 8.43 3.91
CA GLY A 133 0.17 8.37 3.47
C GLY A 133 0.42 9.15 2.18
N ILE A 134 -0.47 9.02 1.18
CA ILE A 134 -0.41 9.81 -0.07
C ILE A 134 -0.49 11.30 0.25
N VAL A 135 -1.52 11.73 1.01
CA VAL A 135 -1.71 13.13 1.38
C VAL A 135 -0.49 13.66 2.15
N ALA A 136 0.00 12.91 3.13
CA ALA A 136 1.17 13.31 3.93
C ALA A 136 2.45 13.39 3.09
N GLY A 137 2.70 12.43 2.21
CA GLY A 137 3.88 12.43 1.33
C GLY A 137 3.88 13.61 0.36
N LEU A 138 2.74 13.88 -0.27
CA LEU A 138 2.55 15.03 -1.15
C LEU A 138 2.71 16.36 -0.40
N TYR A 139 2.13 16.46 0.80
CA TYR A 139 2.31 17.62 1.65
C TYR A 139 3.79 17.84 1.99
N GLN A 140 4.52 16.80 2.37
CA GLN A 140 5.95 16.88 2.71
C GLN A 140 6.82 17.31 1.52
N CYS A 141 6.49 16.93 0.29
CA CYS A 141 7.28 17.31 -0.89
C CYS A 141 6.85 18.62 -1.55
N ARG A 142 5.70 19.21 -1.18
CA ARG A 142 5.10 20.36 -1.90
C ARG A 142 6.02 21.57 -2.08
N GLU A 143 6.92 21.81 -1.12
CA GLU A 143 7.86 22.95 -1.16
C GLU A 143 9.27 22.54 -1.63
N LYS A 144 9.49 21.25 -1.93
CA LYS A 144 10.80 20.79 -2.40
C LYS A 144 11.04 21.35 -3.79
N ARG A 145 12.18 22.02 -3.95
CA ARG A 145 12.63 22.44 -5.27
C ARG A 145 12.94 21.21 -6.10
N SER A 146 12.33 21.15 -7.28
CA SER A 146 12.59 20.13 -8.28
C SER A 146 12.80 20.82 -9.62
N ASP A 147 13.79 20.35 -10.38
CA ASP A 147 14.00 20.68 -11.79
C ASP A 147 13.32 19.66 -12.72
N GLY A 148 12.81 18.56 -12.16
CA GLY A 148 12.02 17.54 -12.85
C GLY A 148 10.50 17.78 -12.75
N ALA A 149 9.70 16.73 -12.88
CA ALA A 149 8.25 16.84 -13.09
C ALA A 149 7.53 17.71 -12.05
N LEU A 150 7.87 17.56 -10.76
CA LEU A 150 7.26 18.36 -9.68
C LEU A 150 7.50 19.88 -9.85
N GLY A 151 8.61 20.29 -10.45
CA GLY A 151 8.88 21.70 -10.76
C GLY A 151 8.04 22.25 -11.91
N TRP A 152 7.58 21.37 -12.80
CA TRP A 152 6.73 21.71 -13.96
C TRP A 152 5.24 21.59 -13.67
N ALA A 153 4.86 20.91 -12.59
CA ALA A 153 3.50 20.76 -12.09
C ALA A 153 3.40 21.12 -10.59
N PRO A 154 3.55 22.41 -10.22
CA PRO A 154 3.59 22.83 -8.81
C PRO A 154 2.28 22.65 -8.06
N ASP A 155 1.14 22.60 -8.77
CA ASP A 155 -0.19 22.43 -8.18
C ASP A 155 -0.53 20.94 -7.95
N PHE A 156 0.23 20.02 -8.58
CA PHE A 156 -0.01 18.57 -8.51
C PHE A 156 -0.13 18.04 -7.08
N PRO A 157 0.72 18.40 -6.10
CA PRO A 157 0.62 17.84 -4.76
C PRO A 157 -0.73 18.09 -4.09
N ALA A 158 -1.30 19.29 -4.24
CA ALA A 158 -2.58 19.63 -3.64
C ALA A 158 -3.74 19.00 -4.43
N GLU A 159 -3.69 19.05 -5.76
CA GLU A 159 -4.72 18.48 -6.62
C GLU A 159 -4.80 16.95 -6.49
N HIS A 160 -3.65 16.28 -6.48
CA HIS A 160 -3.61 14.82 -6.35
C HIS A 160 -3.93 14.36 -4.92
N ALA A 161 -3.62 15.15 -3.89
CA ALA A 161 -4.09 14.88 -2.53
C ALA A 161 -5.62 14.92 -2.46
N PHE A 162 -6.26 15.90 -3.11
CA PHE A 162 -7.72 15.93 -3.21
C PHE A 162 -8.28 14.72 -3.97
N PHE A 163 -7.69 14.39 -5.12
CA PHE A 163 -8.05 13.22 -5.90
C PHE A 163 -7.98 11.92 -5.08
N ALA A 164 -6.88 11.70 -4.34
CA ALA A 164 -6.72 10.51 -3.50
C ALA A 164 -7.83 10.39 -2.43
N VAL A 165 -8.19 11.51 -1.79
CA VAL A 165 -9.29 11.55 -0.81
C VAL A 165 -10.64 11.26 -1.47
N GLU A 166 -10.89 11.80 -2.66
CA GLU A 166 -12.11 11.53 -3.44
C GLU A 166 -12.22 10.06 -3.83
N GLU A 167 -11.15 9.47 -4.36
CA GLU A 167 -11.09 8.05 -4.73
C GLU A 167 -11.26 7.12 -3.53
N PHE A 168 -10.65 7.46 -2.39
CA PHE A 168 -10.84 6.73 -1.14
C PHE A 168 -12.32 6.72 -0.74
N LEU A 169 -12.92 7.90 -0.54
CA LEU A 169 -14.31 8.03 -0.10
C LEU A 169 -15.30 7.47 -1.13
N GLY A 170 -14.97 7.57 -2.41
CA GLY A 170 -15.70 6.96 -3.52
C GLY A 170 -15.77 5.44 -3.39
N SER A 171 -14.70 4.81 -2.92
CA SER A 171 -14.59 3.37 -2.71
C SER A 171 -15.25 2.89 -1.41
N VAL A 172 -15.40 3.77 -0.40
CA VAL A 172 -16.06 3.43 0.86
C VAL A 172 -17.57 3.21 0.65
N PRO A 173 -18.17 2.14 1.24
CA PRO A 173 -19.61 1.95 1.25
C PRO A 173 -20.36 3.17 1.78
N LYS A 174 -21.48 3.53 1.13
CA LYS A 174 -22.25 4.75 1.48
C LYS A 174 -22.63 4.86 2.95
N ALA A 175 -22.87 3.74 3.62
CA ALA A 175 -23.23 3.69 5.04
C ALA A 175 -22.08 4.09 5.97
N GLU A 176 -20.83 3.91 5.54
CA GLU A 176 -19.61 4.12 6.32
C GLU A 176 -18.87 5.40 5.91
N ARG A 177 -19.16 5.94 4.72
CA ARG A 177 -18.46 7.09 4.13
C ARG A 177 -18.31 8.29 5.06
N LYS A 178 -19.36 8.65 5.81
CA LYS A 178 -19.31 9.79 6.74
C LYS A 178 -18.32 9.54 7.88
N ALA A 179 -18.30 8.33 8.43
CA ALA A 179 -17.38 7.98 9.50
C ALA A 179 -15.94 7.92 8.99
N ALA A 180 -15.74 7.38 7.78
CA ALA A 180 -14.43 7.36 7.12
C ALA A 180 -13.91 8.78 6.79
N GLU A 181 -14.79 9.68 6.34
CA GLU A 181 -14.45 11.10 6.12
C GLU A 181 -14.04 11.77 7.43
N GLU A 182 -14.82 11.60 8.50
CA GLU A 182 -14.51 12.18 9.82
C GLU A 182 -13.16 11.67 10.35
N SER A 183 -12.90 10.37 10.24
CA SER A 183 -11.64 9.72 10.66
C SER A 183 -10.45 10.24 9.84
N LEU A 184 -10.52 10.17 8.51
CA LEU A 184 -9.44 10.60 7.64
C LEU A 184 -9.12 12.09 7.83
N MET A 185 -10.13 12.95 7.97
CA MET A 185 -9.90 14.37 8.15
C MET A 185 -9.30 14.72 9.51
N GLU A 186 -9.49 13.89 10.55
CA GLU A 186 -8.76 14.04 11.81
C GLU A 186 -7.27 13.79 11.61
N VAL A 187 -6.92 12.72 10.89
CA VAL A 187 -5.54 12.37 10.53
C VAL A 187 -4.90 13.45 9.63
N VAL A 188 -5.61 13.89 8.59
CA VAL A 188 -5.12 14.94 7.66
C VAL A 188 -4.85 16.26 8.38
N ARG A 189 -5.69 16.64 9.36
CA ARG A 189 -5.43 17.85 10.15
C ARG A 189 -4.09 17.79 10.88
N GLU A 190 -3.68 16.61 11.35
CA GLU A 190 -2.40 16.45 12.04
C GLU A 190 -1.22 16.45 11.07
N LEU A 191 -1.36 15.80 9.91
CA LEU A 191 -0.27 15.57 8.96
C LEU A 191 -0.09 16.68 7.92
N ALA A 192 -1.18 17.31 7.49
CA ALA A 192 -1.25 18.32 6.45
C ALA A 192 -2.21 19.47 6.84
N PRO A 193 -1.92 20.20 7.94
CA PRO A 193 -2.85 21.16 8.54
C PRO A 193 -3.29 22.28 7.60
N GLU A 194 -2.43 22.71 6.68
CA GLU A 194 -2.76 23.77 5.72
C GLU A 194 -3.79 23.34 4.66
N TRP A 195 -3.95 22.04 4.44
CA TRP A 195 -4.90 21.50 3.45
C TRP A 195 -6.24 21.08 4.07
N ASP A 196 -6.37 21.03 5.41
CA ASP A 196 -7.57 20.54 6.11
C ASP A 196 -8.86 21.26 5.66
N GLU A 197 -8.86 22.59 5.66
CA GLU A 197 -10.04 23.39 5.31
C GLU A 197 -10.38 23.32 3.82
N ASP A 198 -9.35 23.28 2.95
CA ASP A 198 -9.53 23.22 1.50
C ASP A 198 -10.08 21.86 1.07
N LEU A 199 -9.56 20.76 1.63
CA LEU A 199 -10.07 19.42 1.41
C LEU A 199 -11.52 19.29 1.91
N LYS A 200 -11.83 19.76 3.14
CA LYS A 200 -13.22 19.77 3.66
C LYS A 200 -14.18 20.53 2.77
N ARG A 201 -13.75 21.66 2.22
CA ARG A 201 -14.58 22.50 1.35
C ARG A 201 -14.83 21.82 0.00
N ALA A 202 -13.80 21.20 -0.56
CA ALA A 202 -13.91 20.48 -1.81
C ALA A 202 -14.85 19.26 -1.69
N LEU A 203 -14.73 18.48 -0.60
CA LEU A 203 -15.61 17.34 -0.33
C LEU A 203 -17.09 17.73 -0.16
N LYS A 204 -17.38 18.86 0.49
CA LYS A 204 -18.75 19.39 0.61
C LYS A 204 -19.37 19.82 -0.72
N SER A 205 -18.56 20.10 -1.73
CA SER A 205 -19.01 20.56 -3.05
C SER A 205 -19.30 19.39 -4.00
N ALA A 206 -18.86 18.17 -3.66
CA ALA A 206 -19.02 16.95 -4.45
C ALA A 206 -20.28 16.13 -4.07
N ILE A 207 -20.99 16.51 -3.00
CA ILE A 207 -22.20 15.85 -2.46
C ILE A 207 -23.44 16.70 -2.74
#